data_AF-A0A931QU90-F1
#
_entry.id   AF-A0A931QU90-F1
#
_cell.length_a   1.000
_cell.length_b   1.000
_cell.length_c   1.000
_cell.angle_alpha   90.00
_cell.angle_beta   90.00
_cell.angle_gamma   90.00
#
_symmetry.space_group_name_H-M   'P 1'
#
loop_
_entity.id
_entity.type
_entity.pdbx_description
1 polymer ?
#
loop_
_entity_poly.entity_id
_entity_poly.type
_entity_poly.pdbx_seq_one_letter_code
_entity_poly.pdbx_strand_id
1 'polypeptide(L)'
;MNPVITLLFGTALIVLLYFFFVPNGGVLQLWRKIKKQSERELVEDALKFLYNSEYDGIQYSEESLCSTLSISAEQKNKLLTRLKELNLIKQENGKISLSAEGNSYALRIIRVHRLWEKYLADKTSVAETEWHNLAETKEHELDSEDANKLAAELGNPLHDPHGDPIPNEFGEIPARQGIKLTELEESKFGVIVHVEDEPKEVFAQLSAIGLFPGKQIHILKKNKDRIIFEADGNECVLATELTDNISLIPIREKEEIINSFLTLSNLKQGESAFVVELSNALRGLQRRRMLDFGIVPGAKITAQLKSLSGDPTAYEIRGTTIALRKNQSDHIYIKTA
;
A
#
# COMPACT_ATOMS: atom_id res chain seq x y z
N MET A 1 -46.19 -6.45 46.15
CA MET A 1 -45.75 -5.63 45.00
C MET A 1 -46.92 -4.78 44.54
N ASN A 2 -46.71 -3.50 44.26
CA ASN A 2 -47.75 -2.64 43.70
C ASN A 2 -48.08 -3.11 42.28
N PRO A 3 -49.34 -3.48 41.97
CA PRO A 3 -49.71 -4.06 40.67
C PRO A 3 -49.39 -3.13 39.49
N VAL A 4 -49.42 -1.82 39.70
CA VAL A 4 -49.09 -0.81 38.69
C VAL A 4 -47.60 -0.85 38.34
N ILE A 5 -46.73 -1.04 39.33
CA ILE A 5 -45.28 -1.15 39.12
C ILE A 5 -44.97 -2.44 38.35
N THR A 6 -45.62 -3.55 38.71
CA THR A 6 -45.46 -4.83 37.98
C THR A 6 -45.89 -4.71 36.52
N LEU A 7 -47.01 -4.02 36.26
CA LEU A 7 -47.51 -3.79 34.90
C LEU A 7 -46.52 -2.94 34.08
N LEU A 8 -46.02 -1.84 34.65
CA LEU A 8 -45.05 -0.96 33.99
C LEU A 8 -43.75 -1.72 33.64
N PHE A 9 -43.20 -2.50 34.57
CA PHE A 9 -42.03 -3.33 34.30
C PHE A 9 -42.30 -4.38 33.22
N GLY A 10 -43.45 -5.05 33.26
CA GLY A 10 -43.85 -6.03 32.23
C GLY A 10 -43.95 -5.39 30.85
N THR A 11 -44.58 -4.22 30.75
CA THR A 11 -44.70 -3.49 29.48
C THR A 11 -43.35 -3.01 28.95
N ALA A 12 -42.47 -2.49 29.83
CA ALA A 12 -41.13 -2.07 29.44
C ALA A 12 -40.29 -3.26 28.95
N LEU A 13 -40.40 -4.42 29.59
CA LEU A 13 -39.72 -5.65 29.17
C LEU A 13 -40.21 -6.12 27.79
N ILE A 14 -41.52 -6.06 27.54
CA ILE A 14 -42.10 -6.43 26.24
C ILE A 14 -41.63 -5.47 25.13
N VAL A 15 -41.58 -4.17 25.39
CA VAL A 15 -41.08 -3.17 24.43
C VAL A 15 -39.58 -3.38 24.15
N LEU A 16 -38.79 -3.69 25.17
CA LEU A 16 -37.36 -3.98 25.03
C LEU A 16 -37.13 -5.26 24.23
N LEU A 17 -37.88 -6.33 24.52
CA LEU A 17 -37.83 -7.57 23.75
C LEU A 17 -38.28 -7.34 22.29
N TYR A 18 -39.33 -6.54 22.07
CA TYR A 18 -39.76 -6.17 20.73
C TYR A 18 -38.62 -5.50 19.97
N PHE A 19 -37.96 -4.47 20.53
CA PHE A 19 -36.83 -3.77 19.91
C PHE A 19 -35.62 -4.67 19.66
N PHE A 20 -35.41 -5.66 20.52
CA PHE A 20 -34.32 -6.63 20.39
C PHE A 20 -34.55 -7.64 19.26
N PHE A 21 -35.82 -8.05 19.04
CA PHE A 21 -36.21 -9.12 18.10
C PHE A 21 -36.91 -8.63 16.82
N VAL A 22 -36.98 -7.32 16.55
CA VAL A 22 -37.59 -6.79 15.31
C VAL A 22 -36.94 -7.45 14.08
N PRO A 23 -37.73 -8.04 13.16
CA PRO A 23 -37.24 -8.81 12.02
C PRO A 23 -36.54 -8.00 10.93
N ASN A 24 -36.55 -6.66 11.00
CA ASN A 24 -35.81 -5.77 10.11
C ASN A 24 -35.19 -4.61 10.92
N GLY A 25 -34.05 -4.86 11.58
CA GLY A 25 -33.26 -3.83 12.27
C GLY A 25 -33.14 -3.96 13.79
N GLY A 26 -33.60 -5.06 14.38
CA GLY A 26 -33.40 -5.32 15.82
C GLY A 26 -31.92 -5.52 16.19
N VAL A 27 -31.58 -5.26 17.46
CA VAL A 27 -30.21 -5.40 17.99
C VAL A 27 -29.64 -6.80 17.72
N LEU A 28 -30.45 -7.85 17.88
CA LEU A 28 -30.01 -9.24 17.62
C LEU A 28 -29.57 -9.43 16.16
N GLN A 29 -30.20 -8.75 15.20
CA GLN A 29 -29.84 -8.85 13.79
C GLN A 29 -28.54 -8.12 13.47
N LEU A 30 -28.33 -6.95 14.06
CA LEU A 30 -27.06 -6.21 13.95
C LEU A 30 -25.92 -7.06 14.52
N TRP A 31 -26.10 -7.68 15.68
CA TRP A 31 -25.13 -8.59 16.27
C TRP A 31 -24.84 -9.81 15.40
N ARG A 32 -25.89 -10.43 14.81
CA ARG A 32 -25.72 -11.54 13.87
C ARG A 32 -24.98 -11.12 12.60
N LYS A 33 -25.25 -9.91 12.08
CA LYS A 33 -24.59 -9.36 10.89
C LYS A 33 -23.11 -9.12 11.17
N ILE A 34 -22.78 -8.48 12.28
CA ILE A 34 -21.40 -8.24 12.73
C ILE A 34 -20.65 -9.56 12.90
N LYS A 35 -21.27 -10.54 13.58
CA LYS A 35 -20.64 -11.86 13.77
C LYS A 35 -20.40 -12.59 12.45
N LYS A 36 -21.37 -12.59 11.54
CA LYS A 36 -21.23 -13.21 10.21
C LYS A 36 -20.17 -12.52 9.36
N GLN A 37 -20.07 -11.19 9.47
CA GLN A 37 -19.06 -10.40 8.78
C GLN A 37 -17.66 -10.75 9.28
N SER A 38 -17.46 -10.79 10.60
CA SER A 38 -16.18 -11.22 11.21
C SER A 38 -15.78 -12.65 10.83
N GLU A 39 -16.74 -13.57 10.66
CA GLU A 39 -16.43 -14.92 10.17
C GLU A 39 -16.02 -14.96 8.70
N ARG A 40 -16.54 -14.05 7.86
CA ARG A 40 -16.15 -13.92 6.46
C ARG A 40 -14.76 -13.31 6.34
N GLU A 41 -14.49 -12.24 7.07
CA GLU A 41 -13.19 -11.55 7.13
C GLU A 41 -12.08 -12.56 7.47
N LEU A 42 -12.26 -13.37 8.53
CA LEU A 42 -11.30 -14.43 8.89
C LEU A 42 -11.06 -15.48 7.78
N VAL A 43 -12.07 -15.82 6.99
CA VAL A 43 -11.90 -16.72 5.84
C VAL A 43 -11.08 -16.03 4.75
N GLU A 44 -11.40 -14.78 4.44
CA GLU A 44 -10.71 -13.99 3.42
C GLU A 44 -9.24 -13.75 3.80
N ASP A 45 -8.95 -13.42 5.07
CA ASP A 45 -7.60 -13.27 5.61
C ASP A 45 -6.79 -14.57 5.51
N ALA A 46 -7.41 -15.71 5.84
CA ALA A 46 -6.76 -17.01 5.73
C ALA A 46 -6.42 -17.36 4.28
N LEU A 47 -7.30 -17.02 3.33
CA LEU A 47 -7.05 -17.23 1.90
C LEU A 47 -5.93 -16.32 1.39
N LYS A 48 -5.93 -15.04 1.77
CA LYS A 48 -4.87 -14.06 1.44
C LYS A 48 -3.52 -14.57 1.94
N PHE A 49 -3.46 -15.02 3.20
CA PHE A 49 -2.26 -15.57 3.81
C PHE A 49 -1.76 -16.84 3.09
N LEU A 50 -2.65 -17.82 2.84
CA LEU A 50 -2.27 -19.06 2.14
C LEU A 50 -1.78 -18.78 0.71
N TYR A 51 -2.39 -17.82 0.02
CA TYR A 51 -1.96 -17.44 -1.33
C TYR A 51 -0.54 -16.86 -1.32
N ASN A 52 -0.26 -15.89 -0.45
CA ASN A 52 1.08 -15.29 -0.35
C ASN A 52 2.13 -16.34 0.03
N SER A 53 1.77 -17.24 0.95
CA SER A 53 2.63 -18.34 1.38
C SER A 53 3.00 -19.29 0.24
N GLU A 54 2.01 -19.74 -0.55
CA GLU A 54 2.23 -20.61 -1.70
C GLU A 54 3.07 -19.92 -2.76
N TYR A 55 2.85 -18.62 -2.97
CA TYR A 55 3.63 -17.80 -3.89
C TYR A 55 5.11 -17.74 -3.50
N ASP A 56 5.41 -17.65 -2.20
CA ASP A 56 6.77 -17.68 -1.66
C ASP A 56 7.36 -19.10 -1.59
N GLY A 57 6.64 -20.11 -2.08
CA GLY A 57 7.07 -21.51 -2.07
C GLY A 57 7.00 -22.18 -0.69
N ILE A 58 6.32 -21.55 0.27
CA ILE A 58 6.17 -22.04 1.63
C ILE A 58 4.84 -22.77 1.77
N GLN A 59 4.88 -23.99 2.31
CA GLN A 59 3.66 -24.75 2.63
C GLN A 59 3.46 -24.79 4.15
N TYR A 60 2.24 -24.48 4.58
CA TYR A 60 1.89 -24.38 5.99
C TYR A 60 1.10 -25.59 6.50
N SER A 61 1.26 -25.90 7.79
CA SER A 61 0.38 -26.80 8.51
C SER A 61 -0.83 -26.05 9.09
N GLU A 62 -1.83 -26.81 9.55
CA GLU A 62 -2.98 -26.26 10.30
C GLU A 62 -2.56 -25.47 11.55
N GLU A 63 -1.51 -25.91 12.26
CA GLU A 63 -0.97 -25.17 13.41
C GLU A 63 -0.38 -23.83 13.00
N SER A 64 0.43 -23.81 11.95
CA SER A 64 1.19 -22.61 11.56
C SER A 64 0.29 -21.52 10.95
N LEU A 65 -0.77 -21.88 10.23
CA LEU A 65 -1.77 -20.93 9.74
C LEU A 65 -2.41 -20.15 10.91
N CYS A 66 -2.74 -20.85 11.99
CA CYS A 66 -3.50 -20.28 13.11
C CYS A 66 -2.63 -19.45 14.05
N SER A 67 -1.34 -19.80 14.20
CA SER A 67 -0.41 -18.95 14.94
C SER A 67 -0.23 -17.60 14.28
N THR A 68 -0.21 -17.54 12.93
CA THR A 68 -0.02 -16.28 12.21
C THR A 68 -1.25 -15.39 12.29
N LEU A 69 -2.45 -15.96 12.14
CA LEU A 69 -3.71 -15.20 12.24
C LEU A 69 -4.07 -14.77 13.67
N SER A 70 -3.28 -15.13 14.69
CA SER A 70 -3.51 -14.76 16.10
C SER A 70 -4.91 -15.09 16.64
N ILE A 71 -5.49 -16.22 16.20
CA ILE A 71 -6.85 -16.64 16.56
C ILE A 71 -6.90 -17.69 17.69
N SER A 72 -8.02 -17.74 18.42
CA SER A 72 -8.25 -18.74 19.46
C SER A 72 -8.43 -20.16 18.90
N ALA A 73 -8.22 -21.19 19.73
CA ALA A 73 -8.40 -22.59 19.33
C ALA A 73 -9.83 -22.92 18.85
N GLU A 74 -10.84 -22.26 19.41
CA GLU A 74 -12.23 -22.40 18.97
C GLU A 74 -12.44 -21.80 17.57
N GLN A 75 -11.91 -20.59 17.34
CA GLN A 75 -11.95 -19.95 16.02
C GLN A 75 -11.18 -20.75 14.97
N LYS A 76 -10.04 -21.35 15.33
CA LYS A 76 -9.27 -22.27 14.46
C LYS A 76 -10.16 -23.39 13.92
N ASN A 77 -10.78 -24.16 14.81
CA ASN A 77 -11.59 -25.31 14.40
C ASN A 77 -12.76 -24.88 13.50
N LYS A 78 -13.38 -23.74 13.81
CA LYS A 78 -14.46 -23.19 13.02
C LYS A 78 -14.00 -22.73 11.63
N LEU A 79 -12.88 -22.01 11.55
CA LEU A 79 -12.28 -21.53 10.30
C LEU A 79 -11.90 -22.71 9.39
N LEU A 80 -11.18 -23.70 9.92
CA LEU A 80 -10.77 -24.88 9.16
C LEU A 80 -11.97 -25.69 8.67
N THR A 81 -12.98 -25.88 9.52
CA THR A 81 -14.23 -26.54 9.13
C THR A 81 -14.88 -25.76 7.98
N ARG A 82 -14.94 -24.43 8.08
CA ARG A 82 -15.57 -23.58 7.07
C ARG A 82 -14.84 -23.59 5.74
N LEU A 83 -13.52 -23.51 5.75
CA LEU A 83 -12.67 -23.60 4.55
C LEU A 83 -12.87 -24.95 3.84
N LYS A 84 -13.00 -26.05 4.60
CA LYS A 84 -13.27 -27.39 4.06
C LYS A 84 -14.69 -27.51 3.50
N GLU A 85 -15.71 -27.06 4.23
CA GLU A 85 -17.12 -27.06 3.77
C GLU A 85 -17.33 -26.29 2.46
N LEU A 86 -16.61 -25.18 2.29
CA LEU A 86 -16.66 -24.36 1.08
C LEU A 86 -15.74 -24.87 -0.04
N ASN A 87 -15.04 -25.98 0.17
CA ASN A 87 -14.03 -26.53 -0.75
C ASN A 87 -12.93 -25.53 -1.14
N LEU A 88 -12.56 -24.62 -0.24
CA LEU A 88 -11.58 -23.57 -0.54
C LEU A 88 -10.14 -24.03 -0.35
N ILE A 89 -9.91 -25.08 0.43
CA ILE A 89 -8.59 -25.63 0.70
C ILE A 89 -8.51 -27.12 0.36
N LYS A 90 -7.29 -27.59 0.09
CA LYS A 90 -6.92 -28.99 -0.01
C LYS A 90 -5.97 -29.34 1.13
N GLN A 91 -6.01 -30.59 1.56
CA GLN A 91 -5.14 -31.09 2.61
C GLN A 91 -4.43 -32.36 2.16
N GLU A 92 -3.11 -32.31 2.13
CA GLU A 92 -2.26 -33.42 1.71
C GLU A 92 -1.08 -33.55 2.68
N ASN A 93 -0.84 -34.77 3.20
CA ASN A 93 0.29 -35.06 4.10
C ASN A 93 0.41 -34.10 5.31
N GLY A 94 -0.72 -33.65 5.87
CA GLY A 94 -0.75 -32.73 7.01
C GLY A 94 -0.48 -31.25 6.65
N LYS A 95 -0.33 -30.93 5.36
CA LYS A 95 -0.17 -29.57 4.84
C LYS A 95 -1.47 -29.09 4.20
N ILE A 96 -1.70 -27.78 4.28
CA ILE A 96 -2.82 -27.12 3.62
C ILE A 96 -2.33 -26.38 2.40
N SER A 97 -3.10 -26.46 1.32
CA SER A 97 -2.96 -25.64 0.12
C SER A 97 -4.31 -25.11 -0.34
N LEU A 98 -4.31 -24.09 -1.19
CA LEU A 98 -5.51 -23.57 -1.83
C LEU A 98 -6.03 -24.57 -2.87
N SER A 99 -7.35 -24.70 -2.90
CA SER A 99 -8.06 -25.27 -4.07
C SER A 99 -8.05 -24.27 -5.24
N ALA A 100 -8.59 -24.66 -6.40
CA ALA A 100 -8.76 -23.72 -7.51
C ALA A 100 -9.74 -22.60 -7.14
N GLU A 101 -10.82 -22.94 -6.44
CA GLU A 101 -11.83 -22.01 -5.95
C GLU A 101 -11.27 -21.08 -4.87
N GLY A 102 -10.46 -21.62 -3.96
CA GLY A 102 -9.75 -20.86 -2.93
C GLY A 102 -8.74 -19.89 -3.52
N ASN A 103 -7.98 -20.32 -4.53
CA ASN A 103 -7.02 -19.48 -5.23
C ASN A 103 -7.71 -18.32 -5.94
N SER A 104 -8.78 -18.60 -6.70
CA SER A 104 -9.60 -17.55 -7.35
C SER A 104 -10.18 -16.55 -6.33
N TYR A 105 -10.65 -17.04 -5.18
CA TYR A 105 -11.17 -16.17 -4.14
C TYR A 105 -10.07 -15.33 -3.47
N ALA A 106 -8.92 -15.92 -3.13
CA ALA A 106 -7.78 -15.19 -2.57
C ALA A 106 -7.34 -14.04 -3.50
N LEU A 107 -7.22 -14.31 -4.80
CA LEU A 107 -6.87 -13.32 -5.81
C LEU A 107 -7.88 -12.18 -5.91
N ARG A 108 -9.17 -12.46 -5.72
CA ARG A 108 -10.18 -11.40 -5.64
C ARG A 108 -9.95 -10.48 -4.45
N ILE A 109 -9.66 -11.03 -3.27
CA ILE A 109 -9.39 -10.23 -2.06
C ILE A 109 -8.11 -9.40 -2.24
N ILE A 110 -7.05 -10.02 -2.75
CA ILE A 110 -5.79 -9.32 -3.05
C ILE A 110 -6.01 -8.19 -4.07
N ARG A 111 -6.81 -8.42 -5.12
CA ARG A 111 -7.18 -7.37 -6.08
C ARG A 111 -7.88 -6.20 -5.39
N VAL A 112 -8.85 -6.46 -4.52
CA VAL A 112 -9.58 -5.41 -3.81
C VAL A 112 -8.65 -4.63 -2.87
N HIS A 113 -7.83 -5.33 -2.09
CA HIS A 113 -6.83 -4.72 -1.20
C HIS A 113 -5.93 -3.75 -1.97
N ARG A 114 -5.26 -4.23 -3.00
CA ARG A 114 -4.33 -3.44 -3.82
C ARG A 114 -4.99 -2.27 -4.55
N LEU A 115 -6.24 -2.43 -4.98
CA LEU A 115 -7.03 -1.32 -5.55
C LEU A 115 -7.35 -0.25 -4.50
N TRP A 116 -7.64 -0.65 -3.25
CA TRP A 116 -7.83 0.29 -2.15
C TRP A 116 -6.56 1.05 -1.81
N GLU A 117 -5.41 0.38 -1.71
CA GLU A 117 -4.13 1.05 -1.52
C GLU A 117 -3.86 2.06 -2.63
N LYS A 118 -4.10 1.64 -3.88
CA LYS A 118 -3.95 2.50 -5.05
C LYS A 118 -4.87 3.72 -4.99
N TYR A 119 -6.12 3.52 -4.59
CA TYR A 119 -7.07 4.62 -4.38
C TYR A 119 -6.63 5.56 -3.27
N LEU A 120 -6.20 5.03 -2.12
CA LEU A 120 -5.74 5.82 -0.99
C LEU A 120 -4.53 6.67 -1.39
N ALA A 121 -3.56 6.09 -2.10
CA ALA A 121 -2.39 6.81 -2.58
C ALA A 121 -2.72 7.89 -3.63
N ASP A 122 -3.58 7.58 -4.61
CA ASP A 122 -3.80 8.48 -5.75
C ASP A 122 -4.94 9.50 -5.54
N LYS A 123 -5.94 9.17 -4.71
CA LYS A 123 -7.15 10.00 -4.57
C LYS A 123 -7.25 10.72 -3.23
N THR A 124 -6.43 10.34 -2.25
CA THR A 124 -6.49 10.92 -0.91
C THR A 124 -5.19 11.62 -0.52
N SER A 125 -5.08 12.04 0.74
CA SER A 125 -3.85 12.58 1.32
C SER A 125 -3.41 11.77 2.54
N VAL A 126 -3.87 10.52 2.62
CA VAL A 126 -3.44 9.55 3.63
C VAL A 126 -1.94 9.30 3.46
N ALA A 127 -1.23 9.21 4.58
CA ALA A 127 0.20 8.94 4.60
C ALA A 127 0.50 7.53 4.07
N GLU A 128 1.62 7.38 3.37
CA GLU A 128 2.06 6.11 2.77
C GLU A 128 2.07 4.94 3.76
N THR A 129 2.53 5.17 4.99
CA THR A 129 2.58 4.17 6.07
C THR A 129 1.22 3.70 6.59
N GLU A 130 0.12 4.30 6.11
CA GLU A 130 -1.25 3.98 6.53
C GLU A 130 -2.11 3.40 5.40
N TRP A 131 -1.58 3.30 4.17
CA TRP A 131 -2.34 2.74 3.04
C TRP A 131 -2.75 1.28 3.29
N HIS A 132 -1.80 0.43 3.67
CA HIS A 132 -2.03 -0.98 4.00
C HIS A 132 -3.12 -1.16 5.05
N ASN A 133 -2.94 -0.58 6.24
CA ASN A 133 -3.89 -0.73 7.36
C ASN A 133 -5.31 -0.29 6.98
N LEU A 134 -5.45 0.82 6.24
CA LEU A 134 -6.76 1.29 5.82
C LEU A 134 -7.37 0.43 4.71
N ALA A 135 -6.56 -0.10 3.80
CA ALA A 135 -7.00 -1.04 2.79
C ALA A 135 -7.51 -2.34 3.42
N GLU A 136 -6.82 -2.88 4.44
CA GLU A 136 -7.28 -4.06 5.18
C GLU A 136 -8.68 -3.86 5.77
N THR A 137 -8.97 -2.69 6.36
CA THR A 137 -10.32 -2.43 6.91
C THR A 137 -11.42 -2.38 5.85
N LYS A 138 -11.06 -2.23 4.56
CA LYS A 138 -11.99 -1.98 3.46
C LYS A 138 -12.08 -3.14 2.47
N GLU A 139 -11.11 -4.04 2.45
CA GLU A 139 -11.00 -5.06 1.41
C GLU A 139 -12.18 -6.05 1.40
N HIS A 140 -12.81 -6.24 2.56
CA HIS A 140 -13.95 -7.15 2.74
C HIS A 140 -15.32 -6.51 2.38
N GLU A 141 -15.34 -5.19 2.14
CA GLU A 141 -16.57 -4.43 1.87
C GLU A 141 -17.02 -4.53 0.41
N LEU A 142 -16.08 -4.67 -0.53
CA LEU A 142 -16.38 -4.66 -1.97
C LEU A 142 -16.63 -6.05 -2.52
N ASP A 143 -17.62 -6.15 -3.42
CA ASP A 143 -17.78 -7.31 -4.28
C ASP A 143 -17.01 -7.11 -5.61
N SER A 144 -17.09 -8.12 -6.49
CA SER A 144 -16.37 -8.11 -7.77
C SER A 144 -16.82 -6.96 -8.70
N GLU A 145 -18.10 -6.57 -8.66
CA GLU A 145 -18.62 -5.52 -9.54
C GLU A 145 -18.12 -4.15 -9.10
N ASP A 146 -18.18 -3.89 -7.79
CA ASP A 146 -17.70 -2.63 -7.22
C ASP A 146 -16.17 -2.51 -7.28
N ALA A 147 -15.44 -3.62 -7.15
CA ALA A 147 -14.00 -3.67 -7.42
C ALA A 147 -13.67 -3.28 -8.87
N ASN A 148 -14.46 -3.73 -9.84
CA ASN A 148 -14.28 -3.37 -11.25
C ASN A 148 -14.58 -1.89 -11.51
N LYS A 149 -15.59 -1.30 -10.85
CA LYS A 149 -15.85 0.15 -10.91
C LYS A 149 -14.68 0.94 -10.33
N LEU A 150 -14.16 0.52 -9.18
CA LEU A 150 -12.99 1.15 -8.55
C LEU A 150 -11.76 1.08 -9.46
N ALA A 151 -11.47 -0.09 -10.04
CA ALA A 151 -10.39 -0.25 -11.00
C ALA A 151 -10.53 0.68 -12.21
N ALA A 152 -11.73 0.79 -12.78
CA ALA A 152 -12.00 1.68 -13.90
C ALA A 152 -11.80 3.17 -13.53
N GLU A 153 -12.21 3.59 -12.34
CA GLU A 153 -11.99 4.97 -11.83
C GLU A 153 -10.48 5.30 -11.68
N LEU A 154 -9.69 4.29 -11.34
CA LEU A 154 -8.23 4.38 -11.23
C LEU A 154 -7.50 4.25 -12.57
N GLY A 155 -8.22 4.03 -13.67
CA GLY A 155 -7.64 3.87 -15.01
C GLY A 155 -7.07 2.46 -15.26
N ASN A 156 -7.62 1.44 -14.61
CA ASN A 156 -7.20 0.04 -14.70
C ASN A 156 -5.70 -0.15 -14.39
N PRO A 157 -5.24 0.21 -13.17
CA PRO A 157 -3.84 0.10 -12.78
C PRO A 157 -3.38 -1.36 -12.78
N LEU A 158 -2.13 -1.60 -13.23
CA LEU A 158 -1.51 -2.92 -13.22
C LEU A 158 -0.74 -3.22 -11.93
N HIS A 159 -0.37 -2.18 -11.18
CA HIS A 159 0.38 -2.29 -9.93
C HIS A 159 -0.20 -1.34 -8.90
N ASP A 160 -0.06 -1.71 -7.64
CA ASP A 160 -0.41 -0.87 -6.50
C ASP A 160 0.67 0.21 -6.24
N PRO A 161 0.56 1.02 -5.17
CA PRO A 161 1.56 2.03 -4.83
C PRO A 161 2.95 1.48 -4.48
N HIS A 162 3.00 0.24 -3.98
CA HIS A 162 4.19 -0.46 -3.48
C HIS A 162 4.94 -1.21 -4.58
N GLY A 163 4.30 -1.39 -5.75
CA GLY A 163 4.86 -2.05 -6.92
C GLY A 163 4.35 -3.47 -7.14
N ASP A 164 3.37 -3.87 -6.33
CA ASP A 164 2.84 -5.22 -6.32
C ASP A 164 1.77 -5.37 -7.42
N PRO A 165 1.77 -6.47 -8.19
CA PRO A 165 0.92 -6.61 -9.36
C PRO A 165 -0.56 -6.78 -8.97
N ILE A 166 -1.46 -6.01 -9.56
CA ILE A 166 -2.90 -6.11 -9.29
C ILE A 166 -3.49 -7.24 -10.16
N PRO A 167 -4.08 -8.30 -9.58
CA PRO A 167 -4.77 -9.31 -10.36
C PRO A 167 -5.88 -8.69 -11.21
N ASN A 168 -6.11 -9.19 -12.42
CA ASN A 168 -7.19 -8.71 -13.29
C ASN A 168 -8.57 -9.28 -12.85
N GLU A 169 -9.65 -8.91 -13.56
CA GLU A 169 -11.00 -9.38 -13.22
C GLU A 169 -11.20 -10.90 -13.38
N PHE A 170 -10.33 -11.56 -14.14
CA PHE A 170 -10.31 -13.01 -14.34
C PHE A 170 -9.40 -13.73 -13.33
N GLY A 171 -8.75 -13.01 -12.42
CA GLY A 171 -7.80 -13.56 -11.46
C GLY A 171 -6.40 -13.81 -12.05
N GLU A 172 -6.08 -13.28 -13.22
CA GLU A 172 -4.73 -13.40 -13.77
C GLU A 172 -3.84 -12.33 -13.15
N ILE A 173 -2.67 -12.73 -12.65
CA ILE A 173 -1.69 -11.84 -12.04
C ILE A 173 -0.46 -11.68 -12.94
N PRO A 174 0.01 -10.46 -13.21
CA PRO A 174 1.31 -10.25 -13.84
C PRO A 174 2.43 -10.92 -13.03
N ALA A 175 3.42 -11.48 -13.72
CA ALA A 175 4.62 -11.99 -13.05
C ALA A 175 5.36 -10.84 -12.36
N ARG A 176 5.78 -11.04 -11.09
CA ARG A 176 6.69 -10.11 -10.42
C ARG A 176 7.99 -10.03 -11.21
N GLN A 177 8.53 -8.82 -11.30
CA GLN A 177 9.76 -8.53 -12.03
C GLN A 177 10.83 -8.04 -11.07
N GLY A 178 12.08 -8.20 -11.49
CA GLY A 178 13.24 -7.68 -10.79
C GLY A 178 13.98 -8.70 -9.94
N ILE A 179 15.06 -8.23 -9.35
CA ILE A 179 15.94 -8.91 -8.42
C ILE A 179 15.94 -8.15 -7.10
N LYS A 180 16.32 -8.78 -5.98
CA LYS A 180 16.48 -8.05 -4.72
C LYS A 180 17.61 -7.03 -4.83
N LEU A 181 17.56 -5.95 -4.05
CA LEU A 181 18.62 -4.94 -4.04
C LEU A 181 19.98 -5.56 -3.65
N THR A 182 19.95 -6.54 -2.73
CA THR A 182 21.11 -7.37 -2.35
C THR A 182 21.75 -8.12 -3.52
N GLU A 183 21.04 -8.38 -4.61
CA GLU A 183 21.56 -9.08 -5.79
C GLU A 183 22.21 -8.13 -6.81
N LEU A 184 21.92 -6.83 -6.77
CA LEU A 184 22.52 -5.86 -7.68
C LEU A 184 24.02 -5.71 -7.40
N GLU A 185 24.85 -5.82 -8.44
CA GLU A 185 26.30 -5.71 -8.31
C GLU A 185 26.75 -4.27 -7.98
N GLU A 186 27.94 -4.14 -7.38
CA GLU A 186 28.56 -2.83 -7.16
C GLU A 186 28.77 -2.08 -8.47
N SER A 187 28.69 -0.75 -8.42
CA SER A 187 28.78 0.14 -9.59
C SER A 187 27.72 -0.10 -10.67
N LYS A 188 26.61 -0.77 -10.33
CA LYS A 188 25.45 -0.95 -11.23
C LYS A 188 24.28 -0.09 -10.79
N PHE A 189 23.45 0.23 -11.79
CA PHE A 189 22.24 1.00 -11.65
C PHE A 189 21.01 0.08 -11.69
N GLY A 190 19.99 0.46 -10.95
CA GLY A 190 18.70 -0.22 -10.96
C GLY A 190 17.55 0.75 -10.72
N VAL A 191 16.37 0.39 -11.20
CA VAL A 191 15.12 1.10 -10.88
C VAL A 191 14.34 0.23 -9.91
N ILE A 192 13.99 0.78 -8.74
CA ILE A 192 13.13 0.10 -7.79
C ILE A 192 11.79 -0.17 -8.47
N VAL A 193 11.33 -1.41 -8.46
CA VAL A 193 10.02 -1.80 -8.99
C VAL A 193 9.05 -2.24 -7.91
N HIS A 194 9.56 -2.67 -6.75
CA HIS A 194 8.76 -3.10 -5.61
C HIS A 194 9.44 -2.73 -4.29
N VAL A 195 8.65 -2.32 -3.30
CA VAL A 195 9.06 -2.13 -1.91
C VAL A 195 8.04 -2.83 -1.02
N GLU A 196 8.48 -3.78 -0.19
CA GLU A 196 7.58 -4.49 0.73
C GLU A 196 6.98 -3.51 1.75
N ASP A 197 5.68 -3.63 1.99
CA ASP A 197 4.88 -2.84 2.94
C ASP A 197 4.87 -3.42 4.36
N GLU A 198 5.25 -4.69 4.51
CA GLU A 198 5.38 -5.41 5.77
C GLU A 198 6.81 -5.96 5.98
N PRO A 199 7.38 -5.89 7.21
CA PRO A 199 6.79 -5.33 8.43
C PRO A 199 6.67 -3.80 8.42
N LYS A 200 5.62 -3.26 9.05
CA LYS A 200 5.33 -1.80 9.10
C LYS A 200 6.52 -0.94 9.52
N GLU A 201 7.32 -1.37 10.49
CA GLU A 201 8.49 -0.60 10.96
C GLU A 201 9.58 -0.50 9.90
N VAL A 202 9.79 -1.58 9.14
CA VAL A 202 10.75 -1.62 8.03
C VAL A 202 10.26 -0.71 6.93
N PHE A 203 9.00 -0.85 6.51
CA PHE A 203 8.44 -0.01 5.47
C PHE A 203 8.49 1.49 5.83
N ALA A 204 8.15 1.85 7.06
CA ALA A 204 8.23 3.24 7.54
C ALA A 204 9.66 3.78 7.43
N GLN A 205 10.68 2.97 7.71
CA GLN A 205 12.08 3.37 7.54
C GLN A 205 12.44 3.57 6.06
N LEU A 206 12.03 2.66 5.17
CA LEU A 206 12.30 2.77 3.73
C LEU A 206 11.60 3.98 3.10
N SER A 207 10.34 4.22 3.46
CA SER A 207 9.57 5.40 3.05
C SER A 207 10.20 6.70 3.56
N ALA A 208 10.72 6.73 4.80
CA ALA A 208 11.41 7.91 5.35
C ALA A 208 12.73 8.24 4.63
N ILE A 209 13.44 7.25 4.09
CA ILE A 209 14.61 7.42 3.20
C ILE A 209 14.16 7.86 1.79
N GLY A 210 12.86 7.84 1.53
CA GLY A 210 12.24 8.20 0.26
C GLY A 210 12.45 7.13 -0.79
N LEU A 211 12.48 5.84 -0.43
CA LEU A 211 12.58 4.74 -1.38
C LEU A 211 11.17 4.30 -1.79
N PHE A 212 10.89 4.30 -3.09
CA PHE A 212 9.58 3.97 -3.66
C PHE A 212 9.75 3.44 -5.09
N PRO A 213 8.74 2.72 -5.64
CA PRO A 213 8.76 2.25 -7.01
C PRO A 213 8.95 3.37 -8.05
N GLY A 214 9.84 3.13 -9.00
CA GLY A 214 10.29 4.07 -10.02
C GLY A 214 11.54 4.86 -9.63
N LYS A 215 12.03 4.75 -8.38
CA LYS A 215 13.25 5.44 -7.95
C LYS A 215 14.49 4.75 -8.51
N GLN A 216 15.42 5.54 -9.04
CA GLN A 216 16.71 5.04 -9.51
C GLN A 216 17.71 4.97 -8.36
N ILE A 217 18.50 3.90 -8.34
CA ILE A 217 19.57 3.73 -7.37
C ILE A 217 20.88 3.30 -8.06
N HIS A 218 22.00 3.65 -7.44
CA HIS A 218 23.34 3.26 -7.87
C HIS A 218 24.11 2.67 -6.69
N ILE A 219 24.53 1.41 -6.80
CA ILE A 219 25.27 0.75 -5.71
C ILE A 219 26.70 1.28 -5.67
N LEU A 220 27.07 1.95 -4.57
CA LEU A 220 28.41 2.47 -4.36
C LEU A 220 29.33 1.41 -3.73
N LYS A 221 28.83 0.72 -2.70
CA LYS A 221 29.61 -0.28 -1.95
C LYS A 221 28.72 -1.27 -1.22
N LYS A 222 29.13 -2.53 -1.17
CA LYS A 222 28.47 -3.61 -0.43
C LYS A 222 29.43 -4.24 0.56
N ASN A 223 28.99 -4.31 1.82
CA ASN A 223 29.61 -5.11 2.86
C ASN A 223 28.60 -6.14 3.38
N LYS A 224 29.04 -7.05 4.26
CA LYS A 224 28.14 -8.05 4.85
C LYS A 224 26.97 -7.43 5.63
N ASP A 225 27.23 -6.34 6.36
CA ASP A 225 26.26 -5.75 7.29
C ASP A 225 25.47 -4.57 6.68
N ARG A 226 25.95 -3.98 5.59
CA ARG A 226 25.35 -2.77 5.01
C ARG A 226 25.65 -2.59 3.53
N ILE A 227 24.70 -1.98 2.84
CA ILE A 227 24.82 -1.52 1.46
C ILE A 227 24.78 0.01 1.45
N ILE A 228 25.76 0.61 0.78
CA ILE A 228 25.84 2.05 0.53
C ILE A 228 25.49 2.26 -0.94
N PHE A 229 24.50 3.09 -1.20
CA PHE A 229 24.01 3.36 -2.55
C PHE A 229 23.56 4.82 -2.65
N GLU A 230 23.59 5.36 -3.85
CA GLU A 230 23.07 6.68 -4.15
C GLU A 230 21.61 6.55 -4.62
N ALA A 231 20.73 7.40 -4.09
CA ALA A 231 19.34 7.54 -4.54
C ALA A 231 19.02 9.03 -4.63
N ASP A 232 18.60 9.50 -5.82
CA ASP A 232 18.38 10.93 -6.12
C ASP A 232 19.55 11.86 -5.72
N GLY A 233 20.79 11.46 -5.98
CA GLY A 233 21.96 12.29 -5.64
C GLY A 233 22.39 12.23 -4.17
N ASN A 234 21.67 11.49 -3.32
CA ASN A 234 21.99 11.38 -1.90
C ASN A 234 22.52 9.99 -1.57
N GLU A 235 23.61 9.94 -0.79
CA GLU A 235 24.14 8.69 -0.25
C GLU A 235 23.17 8.15 0.82
N CYS A 236 22.73 6.92 0.61
CA CYS A 236 21.87 6.15 1.50
C CYS A 236 22.66 4.95 2.03
N VAL A 237 22.42 4.61 3.31
CA VAL A 237 23.02 3.45 3.96
C VAL A 237 21.92 2.61 4.57
N LEU A 238 21.81 1.36 4.14
CA LEU A 238 20.86 0.39 4.67
C LEU A 238 21.58 -0.87 5.16
N ALA A 239 21.03 -1.49 6.20
CA ALA A 239 21.45 -2.82 6.61
C ALA A 239 21.06 -3.84 5.55
N THR A 240 21.89 -4.86 5.33
CA THR A 240 21.69 -5.86 4.26
C THR A 240 20.35 -6.57 4.40
N GLU A 241 19.90 -6.85 5.62
CA GLU A 241 18.64 -7.52 5.90
C GLU A 241 17.43 -6.68 5.47
N LEU A 242 17.53 -5.34 5.53
CA LEU A 242 16.45 -4.45 5.10
C LEU A 242 16.36 -4.37 3.58
N THR A 243 17.48 -4.61 2.88
CA THR A 243 17.52 -4.49 1.42
C THR A 243 16.82 -5.63 0.66
N ASP A 244 16.51 -6.74 1.34
CA ASP A 244 15.66 -7.81 0.77
C ASP A 244 14.20 -7.38 0.60
N ASN A 245 13.79 -6.27 1.22
CA ASN A 245 12.47 -5.66 1.08
C ASN A 245 12.37 -4.74 -0.14
N ILE A 246 13.42 -4.64 -0.96
CA ILE A 246 13.43 -3.81 -2.16
C ILE A 246 13.77 -4.69 -3.36
N SER A 247 12.91 -4.66 -4.37
CA SER A 247 13.17 -5.31 -5.66
C SER A 247 13.37 -4.26 -6.75
N LEU A 248 14.30 -4.53 -7.66
CA LEU A 248 14.70 -3.61 -8.71
C LEU A 248 14.91 -4.32 -10.05
N ILE A 249 14.83 -3.57 -11.14
CA ILE A 249 15.27 -4.02 -12.45
C ILE A 249 16.62 -3.35 -12.75
N PRO A 250 17.68 -4.11 -13.07
CA PRO A 250 18.95 -3.55 -13.48
C PRO A 250 18.82 -2.76 -14.78
N ILE A 251 19.40 -1.56 -14.83
CA ILE A 251 19.46 -0.75 -16.04
C ILE A 251 20.90 -0.68 -16.56
N ARG A 252 21.06 -0.68 -17.89
CA ARG A 252 22.38 -0.57 -18.52
C ARG A 252 22.77 0.91 -18.58
N GLU A 253 24.02 1.24 -18.25
CA GLU A 253 24.65 2.58 -18.31
C GLU A 253 24.47 3.35 -19.64
N LYS A 254 23.90 2.73 -20.68
CA LYS A 254 23.57 3.40 -21.95
C LYS A 254 22.35 4.30 -21.88
N GLU A 255 21.47 4.11 -20.90
CA GLU A 255 20.56 5.17 -20.50
C GLU A 255 21.40 6.13 -19.68
N GLU A 256 21.66 7.32 -20.23
CA GLU A 256 22.42 8.38 -19.54
C GLU A 256 21.96 8.43 -18.09
N ILE A 257 22.88 8.12 -17.17
CA ILE A 257 22.75 8.41 -15.75
C ILE A 257 22.26 9.85 -15.70
N ILE A 258 20.99 10.04 -15.34
CA ILE A 258 20.49 11.40 -15.28
C ILE A 258 21.11 11.96 -14.01
N ASN A 259 22.24 12.66 -14.21
CA ASN A 259 23.12 13.18 -13.17
C ASN A 259 22.31 13.68 -11.97
N SER A 260 22.67 13.21 -10.76
CA SER A 260 22.26 13.71 -9.44
C SER A 260 21.29 14.90 -9.53
N PHE A 261 20.00 14.63 -9.65
CA PHE A 261 19.07 15.72 -9.82
C PHE A 261 19.06 16.59 -8.57
N LEU A 262 19.42 17.85 -8.72
CA LEU A 262 19.06 18.86 -7.73
C LEU A 262 17.54 18.86 -7.64
N THR A 263 17.01 18.92 -6.42
CA THR A 263 15.57 19.09 -6.22
C THR A 263 15.24 20.57 -6.10
N LEU A 264 13.98 20.93 -6.29
CA LEU A 264 13.54 22.31 -6.20
C LEU A 264 13.80 22.91 -4.79
N SER A 265 13.89 22.08 -3.74
CA SER A 265 14.21 22.54 -2.38
C SER A 265 15.66 22.97 -2.21
N ASN A 266 16.57 22.49 -3.09
CA ASN A 266 17.98 22.81 -3.07
C ASN A 266 18.29 24.21 -3.64
N LEU A 267 17.36 24.83 -4.37
CA LEU A 267 17.54 26.20 -4.88
C LEU A 267 17.69 27.22 -3.74
N LYS A 268 18.69 28.10 -3.88
CA LYS A 268 18.83 29.28 -3.02
C LYS A 268 17.95 30.40 -3.53
N GLN A 269 17.63 31.33 -2.62
CA GLN A 269 16.87 32.53 -2.96
C GLN A 269 17.53 33.30 -4.11
N GLY A 270 16.73 33.61 -5.14
CA GLY A 270 17.14 34.28 -6.37
C GLY A 270 17.62 33.32 -7.48
N GLU A 271 17.91 32.06 -7.17
CA GLU A 271 18.34 31.09 -8.18
C GLU A 271 17.16 30.60 -9.04
N SER A 272 17.45 30.30 -10.29
CA SER A 272 16.50 29.73 -11.24
C SER A 272 16.95 28.37 -11.75
N ALA A 273 16.00 27.51 -12.06
CA ALA A 273 16.25 26.22 -12.67
C ALA A 273 15.12 25.82 -13.62
N PHE A 274 15.38 24.84 -14.47
CA PHE A 274 14.38 24.19 -15.31
C PHE A 274 13.96 22.88 -14.67
N VAL A 275 12.65 22.63 -14.62
CA VAL A 275 12.10 21.33 -14.21
C VAL A 275 12.54 20.29 -15.22
N VAL A 276 13.16 19.21 -14.77
CA VAL A 276 13.44 18.05 -15.61
C VAL A 276 12.28 17.08 -15.53
N GLU A 277 11.90 16.68 -14.32
CA GLU A 277 10.87 15.67 -14.10
C GLU A 277 10.21 15.83 -12.73
N LEU A 278 8.97 15.34 -12.61
CA LEU A 278 8.27 15.18 -11.34
C LEU A 278 8.43 13.74 -10.87
N SER A 279 8.98 13.55 -9.68
CA SER A 279 9.17 12.24 -9.05
C SER A 279 7.90 11.40 -9.07
N ASN A 280 8.05 10.08 -9.24
CA ASN A 280 6.94 9.13 -9.20
C ASN A 280 6.31 9.00 -7.82
N ALA A 281 6.94 9.54 -6.76
CA ALA A 281 6.34 9.71 -5.44
C ALA A 281 5.22 10.76 -5.43
N LEU A 282 5.31 11.81 -6.26
CA LEU A 282 4.20 12.74 -6.47
C LEU A 282 3.15 12.05 -7.32
N ARG A 283 2.09 11.58 -6.66
CA ARG A 283 0.98 10.86 -7.27
C ARG A 283 -0.32 11.63 -7.10
N GLY A 284 -1.33 11.23 -7.87
CA GLY A 284 -2.70 11.64 -7.59
C GLY A 284 -2.96 13.15 -7.59
N LEU A 285 -3.67 13.61 -6.57
CA LEU A 285 -4.00 15.02 -6.36
C LEU A 285 -2.74 15.90 -6.24
N GLN A 286 -1.68 15.39 -5.61
CA GLN A 286 -0.44 16.16 -5.46
C GLN A 286 0.22 16.41 -6.82
N ARG A 287 0.36 15.35 -7.64
CA ARG A 287 0.91 15.47 -9.00
C ARG A 287 0.07 16.40 -9.86
N ARG A 288 -1.25 16.20 -9.85
CA ARG A 288 -2.18 17.05 -10.61
C ARG A 288 -2.05 18.51 -10.23
N ARG A 289 -1.96 18.83 -8.94
CA ARG A 289 -1.72 20.20 -8.48
C ARG A 289 -0.41 20.78 -8.99
N MET A 290 0.69 20.01 -8.98
CA MET A 290 1.96 20.47 -9.53
C MET A 290 1.83 20.81 -11.03
N LEU A 291 1.14 19.95 -11.79
CA LEU A 291 0.87 20.17 -13.21
C LEU A 291 -0.03 21.40 -13.44
N ASP A 292 -1.10 21.56 -12.65
CA ASP A 292 -2.01 22.71 -12.72
C ASP A 292 -1.29 24.04 -12.38
N PHE A 293 -0.30 23.98 -11.49
CA PHE A 293 0.61 25.10 -11.18
C PHE A 293 1.62 25.41 -12.29
N GLY A 294 1.66 24.61 -13.35
CA GLY A 294 2.59 24.79 -14.47
C GLY A 294 3.99 24.24 -14.21
N ILE A 295 4.15 23.40 -13.17
CA ILE A 295 5.39 22.67 -12.87
C ILE A 295 5.41 21.43 -13.77
N VAL A 296 5.94 21.60 -14.97
CA VAL A 296 6.05 20.57 -16.01
C VAL A 296 7.48 20.53 -16.52
N PRO A 297 7.95 19.40 -17.07
CA PRO A 297 9.26 19.31 -17.73
C PRO A 297 9.51 20.50 -18.68
N GLY A 298 10.66 21.16 -18.53
CA GLY A 298 11.06 22.37 -19.26
C GLY A 298 10.59 23.69 -18.66
N ALA A 299 9.74 23.70 -17.62
CA ALA A 299 9.31 24.94 -16.97
C ALA A 299 10.47 25.60 -16.20
N LYS A 300 10.67 26.91 -16.41
CA LYS A 300 11.59 27.70 -15.60
C LYS A 300 10.93 28.09 -14.27
N ILE A 301 11.62 27.83 -13.17
CA ILE A 301 11.19 28.14 -11.81
C ILE A 301 12.28 28.93 -11.09
N THR A 302 11.89 29.99 -10.38
CA THR A 302 12.80 30.83 -9.59
C THR A 302 12.43 30.79 -8.12
N ALA A 303 13.37 30.48 -7.23
CA ALA A 303 13.14 30.52 -5.80
C ALA A 303 13.14 31.99 -5.31
N GLN A 304 12.03 32.45 -4.73
CA GLN A 304 11.90 33.83 -4.29
C GLN A 304 12.21 33.99 -2.80
N LEU A 305 11.31 33.59 -1.91
CA LEU A 305 11.41 33.88 -0.48
C LEU A 305 11.17 32.60 0.32
N LYS A 306 12.04 32.32 1.28
CA LYS A 306 11.77 31.33 2.32
C LYS A 306 11.00 31.99 3.45
N SER A 307 10.01 31.28 4.00
CA SER A 307 9.35 31.69 5.24
C SER A 307 10.38 31.89 6.37
N LEU A 308 10.05 32.70 7.38
CA LEU A 308 10.88 32.91 8.57
C LEU A 308 11.23 31.59 9.29
N SER A 309 10.34 30.60 9.20
CA SER A 309 10.52 29.22 9.71
C SER A 309 11.35 28.31 8.80
N GLY A 310 11.71 28.76 7.59
CA GLY A 310 12.41 27.96 6.57
C GLY A 310 11.52 27.12 5.66
N ASP A 311 10.23 26.96 5.97
CA ASP A 311 9.22 26.22 5.20
C ASP A 311 7.84 26.88 5.37
N PRO A 312 7.02 27.09 4.31
CA PRO A 312 7.27 26.81 2.89
C PRO A 312 8.22 27.81 2.21
N THR A 313 8.70 27.44 1.02
CA THR A 313 9.46 28.31 0.11
C THR A 313 8.54 28.78 -1.02
N ALA A 314 8.57 30.08 -1.32
CA ALA A 314 7.84 30.67 -2.45
C ALA A 314 8.67 30.57 -3.74
N TYR A 315 8.04 30.06 -4.79
CA TYR A 315 8.62 29.88 -6.11
C TYR A 315 7.81 30.66 -7.16
N GLU A 316 8.49 31.36 -8.06
CA GLU A 316 7.87 31.98 -9.22
C GLU A 316 7.83 30.99 -10.39
N ILE A 317 6.62 30.71 -10.85
CA ILE A 317 6.33 29.73 -11.91
C ILE A 317 5.36 30.41 -12.89
N ARG A 318 5.81 30.60 -14.14
CA ARG A 318 5.01 31.26 -15.20
C ARG A 318 4.37 32.59 -14.77
N GLY A 319 5.11 33.42 -14.02
CA GLY A 319 4.64 34.72 -13.54
C GLY A 319 3.66 34.68 -12.37
N THR A 320 3.46 33.50 -11.76
CA THR A 320 2.67 33.32 -10.54
C THR A 320 3.58 32.84 -9.40
N THR A 321 3.40 33.39 -8.20
CA THR A 321 4.11 32.95 -7.00
C THR A 321 3.34 31.84 -6.29
N ILE A 322 3.99 30.71 -6.08
CA ILE A 322 3.40 29.51 -5.47
C ILE A 322 4.28 29.08 -4.30
N ALA A 323 3.68 28.95 -3.11
CA ALA A 323 4.37 28.45 -1.93
C ALA A 323 4.31 26.92 -1.91
N LEU A 324 5.46 26.26 -1.91
CA LEU A 324 5.59 24.82 -1.79
C LEU A 324 6.33 24.46 -0.50
N ARG A 325 5.84 23.44 0.19
CA ARG A 325 6.55 22.88 1.34
C ARG A 325 7.75 22.06 0.86
N LYS A 326 8.73 21.91 1.75
CA LYS A 326 9.96 21.16 1.48
C LYS A 326 9.66 19.75 0.95
N ASN A 327 8.76 19.03 1.63
CA ASN A 327 8.34 17.69 1.24
C ASN A 327 7.61 17.61 -0.13
N GLN A 328 7.18 18.73 -0.71
CA GLN A 328 6.66 18.77 -2.08
C GLN A 328 7.77 19.12 -3.07
N SER A 329 8.61 20.10 -2.73
CA SER A 329 9.72 20.55 -3.56
C SER A 329 10.86 19.52 -3.70
N ASP A 330 11.03 18.64 -2.70
CA ASP A 330 12.02 17.53 -2.74
C ASP A 330 11.70 16.50 -3.83
N HIS A 331 10.46 16.48 -4.33
CA HIS A 331 10.01 15.56 -5.38
C HIS A 331 9.96 16.19 -6.78
N ILE A 332 10.49 17.40 -6.95
CA ILE A 332 10.57 18.10 -8.23
C ILE A 332 12.03 18.18 -8.63
N TYR A 333 12.42 17.40 -9.63
CA TYR A 333 13.80 17.35 -10.12
C TYR A 333 14.06 18.50 -11.08
N ILE A 334 15.19 19.16 -10.90
CA ILE A 334 15.57 20.36 -11.64
C ILE A 334 16.99 20.29 -12.18
N LYS A 335 17.24 21.10 -13.21
CA LYS A 335 18.57 21.42 -13.73
C LYS A 335 18.76 22.92 -13.64
N THR A 336 19.85 23.36 -13.00
CA THR A 336 20.18 24.79 -12.85
C THR A 336 20.18 25.50 -14.22
N ALA A 337 19.63 26.72 -14.23
CA ALA A 337 19.37 27.49 -15.45
C ALA A 337 20.61 28.17 -16.03
#